data_AF-A0A9R1VHD9-F1
#
_entry.id   AF-A0A9R1VHD9-F1
#
_cell.length_a   1.000
_cell.length_b   1.000
_cell.length_c   1.000
_cell.angle_alpha   90.00
_cell.angle_beta   90.00
_cell.angle_gamma   90.00
#
_symmetry.space_group_name_H-M   'P 1'
#
loop_
_entity.id
_entity.type
_entity.pdbx_description
1 polymer ?
#
loop_
_entity_poly.entity_id
_entity_poly.type
_entity_poly.pdbx_seq_one_letter_code
_entity_poly.pdbx_strand_id
1 'polypeptide(L)'
;MREVCGPSLQSSVVEEVEQTAATCNKKFSVRPLAAVASANSLSILQQSHRQNNQQPWSVKYSKEPDNPTKSCKARGSDLRCHFKNTRETAHAIRKMPLIKAKRYLEDVLVHKQAIPFTRFCRGVGRTAQAKNRHSNGQGRWPAKSAKFILDLLKNAESNAEVKGLDVDALHISHIQVNQAQKQRRRTYRAHGRINPYMSSPCHIELTLSEKEEPVKKEPETQLASRKTKNQA
;
A
#
# COMPACT_ATOMS: atom_id res chain seq x y z
N MET A 1 -37.75 -27.60 -56.08
CA MET A 1 -38.94 -27.81 -55.23
C MET A 1 -38.77 -26.85 -54.05
N ARG A 2 -39.19 -25.58 -54.17
CA ARG A 2 -40.48 -25.00 -53.72
C ARG A 2 -40.80 -25.44 -52.28
N GLU A 3 -40.62 -24.59 -51.26
CA GLU A 3 -41.44 -23.44 -50.76
C GLU A 3 -41.81 -23.85 -49.30
N VAL A 4 -41.94 -23.05 -48.24
CA VAL A 4 -42.59 -21.74 -48.02
C VAL A 4 -42.16 -21.14 -46.64
N CYS A 5 -42.11 -19.79 -46.58
CA CYS A 5 -42.49 -18.82 -45.52
C CYS A 5 -41.96 -18.82 -44.06
N GLY A 6 -41.42 -17.64 -43.67
CA GLY A 6 -41.48 -17.05 -42.30
C GLY A 6 -42.84 -16.34 -42.01
N PRO A 7 -42.98 -15.39 -41.06
CA PRO A 7 -42.00 -14.33 -40.70
C PRO A 7 -41.90 -13.93 -39.20
N SER A 8 -40.94 -13.01 -38.98
CA SER A 8 -40.67 -12.11 -37.84
C SER A 8 -41.67 -10.96 -37.64
N LEU A 9 -41.68 -10.30 -36.45
CA LEU A 9 -41.93 -8.85 -36.15
C LEU A 9 -41.83 -8.66 -34.60
N GLN A 10 -40.92 -7.86 -34.01
CA GLN A 10 -40.97 -6.40 -33.72
C GLN A 10 -42.32 -5.97 -33.06
N SER A 11 -42.43 -5.15 -32.00
CA SER A 11 -41.71 -3.93 -31.60
C SER A 11 -42.29 -3.35 -30.28
N SER A 12 -41.44 -2.62 -29.52
CA SER A 12 -41.68 -1.29 -28.86
C SER A 12 -42.81 -1.03 -27.85
N VAL A 13 -42.52 -0.06 -26.96
CA VAL A 13 -43.40 1.01 -26.39
C VAL A 13 -43.47 1.04 -24.83
N VAL A 14 -42.72 2.02 -24.28
CA VAL A 14 -42.94 2.96 -23.13
C VAL A 14 -43.28 2.43 -21.72
N GLU A 15 -42.61 2.83 -20.63
CA GLU A 15 -42.49 4.15 -19.97
C GLU A 15 -43.75 4.56 -19.15
N GLU A 16 -43.52 4.90 -17.88
CA GLU A 16 -44.39 5.53 -16.86
C GLU A 16 -45.57 4.74 -16.26
N VAL A 17 -45.66 4.65 -14.93
CA VAL A 17 -46.55 5.49 -14.09
C VAL A 17 -46.29 5.19 -12.61
N GLU A 18 -45.82 6.24 -11.93
CA GLU A 18 -45.76 6.41 -10.48
C GLU A 18 -47.15 6.83 -9.96
N GLN A 19 -47.44 6.54 -8.67
CA GLN A 19 -48.48 7.15 -7.81
C GLN A 19 -49.93 6.61 -7.87
N THR A 20 -50.36 5.93 -6.80
CA THR A 20 -51.60 6.22 -6.03
C THR A 20 -51.57 5.51 -4.67
N ALA A 21 -51.51 6.25 -3.56
CA ALA A 21 -52.21 5.95 -2.30
C ALA A 21 -51.89 7.02 -1.23
N ALA A 22 -52.55 8.17 -1.34
CA ALA A 22 -52.87 8.99 -0.19
C ALA A 22 -54.40 9.05 -0.09
N THR A 23 -54.97 8.67 1.06
CA THR A 23 -56.01 9.42 1.80
C THR A 23 -56.55 8.54 2.94
N CYS A 24 -56.27 8.92 4.19
CA CYS A 24 -57.32 9.00 5.22
C CYS A 24 -56.82 9.87 6.38
N ASN A 25 -57.50 10.99 6.60
CA ASN A 25 -57.17 12.02 7.57
C ASN A 25 -58.44 12.35 8.37
N LYS A 26 -58.39 12.24 9.71
CA LYS A 26 -59.32 12.91 10.65
C LYS A 26 -58.51 13.27 11.90
N LYS A 27 -58.00 14.51 11.96
CA LYS A 27 -58.49 15.64 12.79
C LYS A 27 -58.56 15.35 14.30
N PHE A 28 -57.65 15.98 15.07
CA PHE A 28 -58.01 16.69 16.31
C PHE A 28 -57.09 17.90 16.51
N SER A 29 -57.67 18.98 17.04
CA SER A 29 -57.23 20.36 16.95
C SER A 29 -56.33 20.84 18.11
N VAL A 30 -55.29 21.61 17.77
CA VAL A 30 -54.73 22.87 18.37
C VAL A 30 -55.30 23.36 19.74
N ARG A 31 -54.58 24.00 20.69
CA ARG A 31 -53.31 24.79 20.77
C ARG A 31 -52.96 25.08 22.28
N PRO A 32 -51.91 25.86 22.66
CA PRO A 32 -50.98 25.60 23.79
C PRO A 32 -51.05 26.64 24.95
N LEU A 33 -50.23 26.48 26.01
CA LEU A 33 -49.70 27.57 26.86
C LEU A 33 -48.46 27.11 27.65
N ALA A 34 -47.60 28.06 28.00
CA ALA A 34 -46.15 27.95 28.13
C ALA A 34 -45.58 27.93 29.56
N ALA A 35 -44.29 27.52 29.66
CA ALA A 35 -43.24 27.84 30.66
C ALA A 35 -43.45 27.35 32.11
N VAL A 36 -42.45 26.96 32.94
CA VAL A 36 -41.13 27.56 33.22
C VAL A 36 -40.17 26.52 33.87
N ALA A 37 -38.86 26.71 33.64
CA ALA A 37 -37.70 26.44 34.53
C ALA A 37 -37.22 25.00 34.83
N SER A 38 -36.01 24.68 34.35
CA SER A 38 -34.81 24.64 35.22
C SER A 38 -33.53 24.47 34.37
N ALA A 39 -32.52 25.26 34.69
CA ALA A 39 -31.18 25.19 34.11
C ALA A 39 -30.42 23.95 34.64
N ASN A 40 -29.37 23.56 33.92
CA ASN A 40 -28.40 22.49 34.18
C ASN A 40 -28.78 21.07 33.75
N SER A 41 -28.45 20.72 32.50
CA SER A 41 -27.82 19.44 32.11
C SER A 41 -27.58 19.32 30.59
N LEU A 42 -27.13 20.40 29.93
CA LEU A 42 -26.62 20.33 28.55
C LEU A 42 -25.10 20.55 28.53
N SER A 43 -24.40 19.84 29.41
CA SER A 43 -23.05 19.37 29.16
C SER A 43 -23.15 17.93 28.71
N ILE A 44 -22.31 17.54 27.73
CA ILE A 44 -22.12 16.18 27.21
C ILE A 44 -23.11 15.75 26.11
N LEU A 45 -23.24 16.52 25.02
CA LEU A 45 -23.71 15.95 23.73
C LEU A 45 -23.21 16.72 22.50
N GLN A 46 -22.03 17.34 22.61
CA GLN A 46 -21.36 18.01 21.48
C GLN A 46 -19.84 17.75 21.45
N GLN A 47 -19.40 16.55 21.86
CA GLN A 47 -17.98 16.15 21.86
C GLN A 47 -17.71 14.76 21.23
N SER A 48 -18.62 14.20 20.45
CA SER A 48 -18.43 12.86 19.86
C SER A 48 -18.71 12.77 18.36
N HIS A 49 -18.38 13.81 17.60
CA HIS A 49 -18.18 13.64 16.16
C HIS A 49 -16.84 12.93 15.89
N ARG A 50 -16.92 11.59 15.97
CA ARG A 50 -16.30 10.62 15.05
C ARG A 50 -14.90 10.97 14.53
N GLN A 51 -13.85 10.69 15.30
CA GLN A 51 -12.57 10.24 14.72
C GLN A 51 -11.89 9.22 15.63
N ASN A 52 -12.38 7.99 15.58
CA ASN A 52 -11.55 6.78 15.68
C ASN A 52 -12.39 5.59 15.23
N ASN A 53 -12.74 5.58 13.95
CA ASN A 53 -13.17 4.37 13.27
C ASN A 53 -11.93 3.52 12.95
N GLN A 54 -11.27 3.00 13.99
CA GLN A 54 -10.33 1.90 13.85
C GLN A 54 -11.10 0.65 14.29
N GLN A 55 -11.79 0.04 13.33
CA GLN A 55 -12.36 -1.28 13.48
C GLN A 55 -11.28 -2.23 14.05
N PRO A 56 -11.51 -2.92 15.18
CA PRO A 56 -10.47 -3.70 15.88
C PRO A 56 -9.95 -4.92 15.10
N TRP A 57 -10.58 -5.25 13.97
CA TRP A 57 -10.15 -6.30 13.04
C TRP A 57 -9.21 -5.79 11.93
N SER A 58 -8.97 -4.49 11.85
CA SER A 58 -8.03 -3.90 10.89
C SER A 58 -6.59 -4.06 11.38
N VAL A 59 -5.76 -4.71 10.57
CA VAL A 59 -4.35 -4.93 10.93
C VAL A 59 -3.60 -3.60 10.86
N LYS A 60 -3.09 -3.14 12.00
CA LYS A 60 -2.34 -1.88 12.12
C LYS A 60 -1.10 -1.86 11.22
N TYR A 61 -0.84 -0.71 10.59
CA TYR A 61 0.41 -0.46 9.86
C TYR A 61 1.52 -0.05 10.84
N SER A 62 2.76 -0.41 10.53
CA SER A 62 3.89 -0.06 11.40
C SER A 62 4.22 1.44 11.36
N LYS A 63 4.03 2.08 10.21
CA LYS A 63 4.23 3.51 10.02
C LYS A 63 3.06 4.10 9.25
N GLU A 64 2.46 5.14 9.81
CA GLU A 64 1.42 5.92 9.14
C GLU A 64 2.07 6.93 8.17
N PRO A 65 1.44 7.19 7.00
CA PRO A 65 1.87 8.25 6.11
C PRO A 65 1.67 9.62 6.76
N ASP A 66 2.55 10.57 6.45
CA ASP A 66 2.46 11.94 6.96
C ASP A 66 1.14 12.61 6.51
N ASN A 67 0.74 12.39 5.24
CA ASN A 67 -0.52 12.85 4.68
C ASN A 67 -1.36 11.65 4.18
N PRO A 68 -2.46 11.26 4.86
CA PRO A 68 -3.27 10.10 4.47
C PRO A 68 -4.03 10.29 3.16
N THR A 69 -4.36 11.54 2.81
CA THR A 69 -5.08 11.88 1.57
C THR A 69 -4.19 11.73 0.35
N LYS A 70 -2.94 12.18 0.42
CA LYS A 70 -1.93 12.13 -0.67
C LYS A 70 -1.10 10.85 -0.67
N SER A 71 -1.60 9.78 -0.05
CA SER A 71 -0.85 8.53 0.07
C SER A 71 -1.72 7.31 -0.13
N CYS A 72 -1.11 6.26 -0.67
CA CYS A 72 -1.72 4.95 -0.85
C CYS A 72 -1.06 3.92 0.05
N LYS A 73 -1.85 2.99 0.56
CA LYS A 73 -1.37 1.87 1.36
C LYS A 73 -1.64 0.58 0.61
N ALA A 74 -0.70 -0.35 0.69
CA ALA A 74 -0.84 -1.72 0.24
C ALA A 74 -0.15 -2.66 1.23
N ARG A 75 -0.69 -3.86 1.40
CA ARG A 75 -0.12 -4.88 2.29
C ARG A 75 -0.25 -6.26 1.68
N GLY A 76 0.79 -7.08 1.85
CA GLY A 76 0.73 -8.52 1.63
C GLY A 76 0.97 -9.24 2.94
N SER A 77 0.05 -10.11 3.35
CA SER A 77 0.16 -10.90 4.58
C SER A 77 0.50 -12.36 4.28
N ASP A 78 1.29 -12.97 5.17
CA ASP A 78 1.63 -14.41 5.12
C ASP A 78 2.17 -14.89 3.76
N LEU A 79 2.92 -14.02 3.08
CA LEU A 79 3.47 -14.34 1.77
C LEU A 79 4.51 -15.45 1.92
N ARG A 80 4.45 -16.47 1.05
CA ARG A 80 5.41 -17.59 1.04
C ARG A 80 6.68 -17.25 0.24
N CYS A 81 7.36 -16.21 0.70
CA CYS A 81 8.62 -15.64 0.24
C CYS A 81 9.77 -16.04 1.18
N HIS A 82 11.02 -15.87 0.76
CA HIS A 82 12.15 -15.91 1.69
C HIS A 82 12.35 -14.53 2.30
N PHE A 83 12.01 -14.36 3.58
CA PHE A 83 12.06 -13.08 4.31
C PHE A 83 13.34 -12.26 4.02
N LYS A 84 14.52 -12.88 4.13
CA LYS A 84 15.80 -12.16 3.97
C LYS A 84 15.96 -11.58 2.56
N ASN A 85 15.51 -12.30 1.54
CA ASN A 85 15.65 -11.87 0.14
C ASN A 85 14.64 -10.75 -0.16
N THR A 86 13.42 -10.89 0.34
CA THR A 86 12.37 -9.88 0.20
C THR A 86 12.77 -8.59 0.89
N ARG A 87 13.40 -8.65 2.08
CA ARG A 87 13.89 -7.47 2.79
C ARG A 87 14.92 -6.69 1.98
N GLU A 88 15.90 -7.36 1.37
CA GLU A 88 16.89 -6.69 0.52
C GLU A 88 16.25 -6.12 -0.75
N THR A 89 15.31 -6.85 -1.36
CA THR A 89 14.55 -6.37 -2.53
C THR A 89 13.76 -5.11 -2.21
N ALA A 90 13.02 -5.12 -1.09
CA ALA A 90 12.27 -3.98 -0.61
C ALA A 90 13.18 -2.78 -0.29
N HIS A 91 14.34 -3.03 0.31
CA HIS A 91 15.30 -1.97 0.60
C HIS A 91 15.84 -1.30 -0.68
N ALA A 92 16.07 -2.08 -1.74
CA ALA A 92 16.60 -1.59 -3.00
C ALA A 92 15.64 -0.66 -3.75
N ILE A 93 14.33 -0.85 -3.63
CA ILE A 93 13.30 -0.03 -4.31
C ILE A 93 12.81 1.17 -3.49
N ARG A 94 13.26 1.29 -2.23
CA ARG A 94 12.84 2.37 -1.34
C ARG A 94 13.21 3.73 -1.92
N LYS A 95 12.29 4.71 -1.88
CA LYS A 95 12.43 6.07 -2.45
C LYS A 95 12.55 6.14 -3.98
N MET A 96 12.24 5.06 -4.71
CA MET A 96 12.15 5.14 -6.17
C MET A 96 10.75 5.60 -6.63
N PRO A 97 10.65 6.27 -7.79
CA PRO A 97 9.37 6.51 -8.43
C PRO A 97 8.76 5.18 -8.89
N LEU A 98 7.43 5.10 -8.93
CA LEU A 98 6.69 3.85 -9.15
C LEU A 98 7.06 3.17 -10.48
N ILE A 99 7.11 3.94 -11.56
CA ILE A 99 7.44 3.44 -12.92
C ILE A 99 8.84 2.82 -12.96
N LYS A 100 9.82 3.51 -12.35
CA LYS A 100 11.20 3.01 -12.29
C LYS A 100 11.32 1.75 -11.44
N ALA A 101 10.57 1.69 -10.33
CA ALA A 101 10.57 0.52 -9.46
C ALA A 101 10.03 -0.72 -10.18
N LYS A 102 8.94 -0.60 -10.95
CA LYS A 102 8.40 -1.69 -11.78
C LYS A 102 9.42 -2.19 -12.80
N ARG A 103 9.97 -1.28 -13.62
CA ARG A 103 11.01 -1.61 -14.62
C ARG A 103 12.21 -2.30 -13.99
N TYR A 104 12.67 -1.81 -12.84
CA TYR A 104 13.80 -2.41 -12.12
C TYR A 104 13.50 -3.85 -11.66
N LEU A 105 12.29 -4.12 -11.18
CA LEU A 105 11.91 -5.48 -10.75
C LEU A 105 11.73 -6.42 -11.95
N GLU A 106 11.23 -5.94 -13.08
CA GLU A 106 11.16 -6.71 -14.33
C GLU A 106 12.56 -7.06 -14.85
N ASP A 107 13.51 -6.11 -14.80
CA ASP A 107 14.90 -6.35 -15.14
C ASP A 107 15.58 -7.38 -14.22
N VAL A 108 15.19 -7.42 -12.93
CA VAL A 108 15.67 -8.44 -11.99
C VAL A 108 15.17 -9.83 -12.38
N LEU A 109 13.94 -9.96 -12.89
CA LEU A 109 13.40 -11.25 -13.36
C LEU A 109 14.17 -11.77 -14.58
N VAL A 110 14.56 -10.86 -15.48
CA VAL A 110 15.37 -11.16 -16.68
C VAL A 110 16.88 -11.24 -16.35
N HIS A 111 17.27 -11.03 -15.09
CA HIS A 111 18.67 -11.03 -14.62
C HIS A 111 19.56 -9.93 -15.23
N LYS A 112 18.97 -8.86 -15.79
CA LYS A 112 19.69 -7.70 -16.32
C LYS A 112 20.27 -6.83 -15.21
N GLN A 113 19.56 -6.73 -14.09
CA GLN A 113 19.93 -5.90 -12.95
C GLN A 113 19.91 -6.74 -11.67
N ALA A 114 21.00 -6.71 -10.90
CA ALA A 114 21.08 -7.40 -9.62
C ALA A 114 20.52 -6.56 -8.46
N ILE A 115 19.99 -7.24 -7.44
CA ILE A 115 19.61 -6.63 -6.17
C ILE A 115 20.83 -6.65 -5.24
N PRO A 116 21.27 -5.51 -4.70
CA PRO A 116 22.36 -5.46 -3.75
C PRO A 116 21.93 -6.06 -2.41
N PHE A 117 22.77 -6.92 -1.84
CA PHE A 117 22.57 -7.46 -0.49
C PHE A 117 23.44 -6.67 0.49
N THR A 118 22.79 -6.06 1.49
CA THR A 118 23.42 -5.13 2.44
C THR A 118 23.57 -5.73 3.84
N ARG A 119 22.53 -6.37 4.38
CA ARG A 119 22.54 -6.94 5.73
C ARG A 119 22.82 -8.44 5.72
N PHE A 120 22.19 -9.18 4.82
CA PHE A 120 22.27 -10.64 4.77
C PHE A 120 23.36 -11.13 3.83
N CYS A 121 24.61 -10.87 4.22
CA CYS A 121 25.80 -10.93 3.36
C CYS A 121 26.69 -12.18 3.52
N ARG A 122 26.40 -13.02 4.53
CA ARG A 122 27.24 -14.18 4.90
C ARG A 122 27.10 -15.30 3.86
N GLY A 123 28.02 -15.36 2.89
CA GLY A 123 28.05 -16.40 1.84
C GLY A 123 27.27 -16.04 0.56
N VAL A 124 27.01 -14.76 0.30
CA VAL A 124 26.38 -14.33 -0.95
C VAL A 124 27.44 -14.09 -2.04
N GLY A 125 27.20 -14.59 -3.24
CA GLY A 125 28.05 -14.37 -4.41
C GLY A 125 28.19 -12.88 -4.76
N ARG A 126 29.34 -12.51 -5.32
CA ARG A 126 29.63 -11.15 -5.78
C ARG A 126 29.29 -11.02 -7.26
N THR A 127 28.79 -9.85 -7.66
CA THR A 127 28.43 -9.56 -9.05
C THR A 127 28.87 -8.14 -9.40
N ALA A 128 29.45 -7.95 -10.59
CA ALA A 128 29.89 -6.62 -11.05
C ALA A 128 28.75 -5.58 -11.06
N GLN A 129 27.54 -5.99 -11.45
CA GLN A 129 26.34 -5.14 -11.44
C GLN A 129 26.01 -4.57 -10.05
N ALA A 130 26.26 -5.34 -8.98
CA ALA A 130 25.99 -4.90 -7.61
C ALA A 130 26.98 -3.81 -7.15
N LYS A 131 28.19 -3.77 -7.73
CA LYS A 131 29.22 -2.78 -7.39
C LYS A 131 28.78 -1.35 -7.70
N ASN A 132 27.98 -1.16 -8.74
CA ASN A 132 27.43 0.16 -9.13
C ASN A 132 26.40 0.69 -8.12
N ARG A 133 25.75 -0.19 -7.35
CA ARG A 133 24.69 0.16 -6.40
C ARG A 133 25.19 0.18 -4.96
N HIS A 134 26.18 -0.64 -4.62
CA HIS A 134 26.69 -0.77 -3.26
C HIS A 134 28.14 -1.26 -3.22
N SER A 135 28.93 -0.69 -2.31
CA SER A 135 30.38 -0.92 -2.19
C SER A 135 30.76 -2.38 -1.90
N ASN A 136 29.90 -3.12 -1.21
CA ASN A 136 30.15 -4.54 -0.85
C ASN A 136 30.21 -5.47 -2.09
N GLY A 137 29.60 -5.07 -3.22
CA GLY A 137 29.62 -5.86 -4.47
C GLY A 137 28.88 -7.20 -4.42
N GLN A 138 28.14 -7.49 -3.33
CA GLN A 138 27.31 -8.69 -3.20
C GLN A 138 25.89 -8.43 -3.72
N GLY A 139 25.39 -9.34 -4.54
CA GLY A 139 24.06 -9.22 -5.11
C GLY A 139 23.52 -10.53 -5.66
N ARG A 140 22.18 -10.62 -5.79
CA ARG A 140 21.46 -11.77 -6.36
C ARG A 140 20.23 -11.30 -7.13
N TRP A 141 19.59 -12.25 -7.81
CA TRP A 141 18.31 -12.06 -8.51
C TRP A 141 17.21 -12.91 -7.86
N PRO A 142 16.61 -12.47 -6.75
CA PRO A 142 15.56 -13.22 -6.06
C PRO A 142 14.22 -13.12 -6.81
N ALA A 143 14.05 -13.92 -7.87
CA ALA A 143 12.89 -13.86 -8.76
C ALA A 143 11.54 -13.99 -8.03
N LYS A 144 11.42 -14.92 -7.07
CA LYS A 144 10.16 -15.12 -6.32
C LYS A 144 9.78 -13.89 -5.50
N SER A 145 10.74 -13.27 -4.82
CA SER A 145 10.50 -12.06 -4.02
C SER A 145 10.18 -10.86 -4.90
N ALA A 146 10.85 -10.72 -6.05
CA ALA A 146 10.57 -9.67 -7.02
C ALA A 146 9.15 -9.74 -7.57
N LYS A 147 8.66 -10.94 -7.92
CA LYS A 147 7.27 -11.15 -8.38
C LYS A 147 6.24 -10.67 -7.36
N PHE A 148 6.34 -11.12 -6.10
CA PHE A 148 5.40 -10.70 -5.04
C PHE A 148 5.39 -9.19 -4.81
N ILE A 149 6.55 -8.54 -4.89
CA ILE A 149 6.63 -7.08 -4.72
C ILE A 149 6.05 -6.36 -5.94
N LEU A 150 6.26 -6.88 -7.15
CA LEU A 150 5.68 -6.34 -8.38
C LEU A 150 4.14 -6.41 -8.34
N ASP A 151 3.59 -7.54 -7.88
CA ASP A 151 2.14 -7.69 -7.69
C ASP A 151 1.60 -6.72 -6.64
N LEU A 152 2.34 -6.48 -5.56
CA LEU A 152 1.98 -5.46 -4.55
C LEU A 152 2.03 -4.03 -5.10
N LEU A 153 2.97 -3.72 -6.00
CA LEU A 153 3.05 -2.41 -6.63
C LEU A 153 1.88 -2.17 -7.61
N LYS A 154 1.46 -3.20 -8.35
CA LYS A 154 0.25 -3.14 -9.18
C LYS A 154 -1.00 -2.91 -8.35
N ASN A 155 -1.13 -3.61 -7.23
CA ASN A 155 -2.24 -3.38 -6.30
C ASN A 155 -2.21 -1.96 -5.71
N ALA A 156 -1.02 -1.44 -5.38
CA ALA A 156 -0.87 -0.09 -4.85
C ALA A 156 -1.20 1.00 -5.89
N GLU A 157 -0.97 0.75 -7.17
CA GLU A 157 -1.36 1.60 -8.29
C GLU A 157 -2.88 1.65 -8.45
N SER A 158 -3.56 0.49 -8.48
CA SER A 158 -5.03 0.45 -8.52
C SER A 158 -5.65 1.18 -7.31
N ASN A 159 -5.03 1.09 -6.13
CA ASN A 159 -5.46 1.86 -4.97
C ASN A 159 -5.25 3.37 -5.12
N ALA A 160 -4.25 3.81 -5.89
CA ALA A 160 -4.01 5.22 -6.19
C ALA A 160 -5.01 5.78 -7.19
N GLU A 161 -5.34 5.01 -8.22
CA GLU A 161 -6.39 5.35 -9.19
C GLU A 161 -7.73 5.54 -8.50
N VAL A 162 -8.11 4.63 -7.59
CA VAL A 162 -9.34 4.74 -6.79
C VAL A 162 -9.35 5.99 -5.91
N LYS A 163 -8.18 6.45 -5.44
CA LYS A 163 -8.05 7.69 -4.67
C LYS A 163 -7.95 8.95 -5.53
N GLY A 164 -7.86 8.81 -6.86
CA GLY A 164 -7.68 9.94 -7.78
C GLY A 164 -6.31 10.61 -7.65
N LEU A 165 -5.27 9.89 -7.21
CA LEU A 165 -3.90 10.40 -7.20
C LEU A 165 -3.25 10.19 -8.57
N ASP A 166 -2.37 11.12 -8.97
CA ASP A 166 -1.60 10.96 -10.20
C ASP A 166 -0.56 9.84 -10.07
N VAL A 167 -0.65 8.84 -10.94
CA VAL A 167 0.18 7.62 -10.90
C VAL A 167 1.65 7.93 -11.21
N ASP A 168 1.91 8.93 -12.04
CA ASP A 168 3.25 9.27 -12.52
C ASP A 168 4.06 10.04 -11.47
N ALA A 169 3.39 10.88 -10.66
CA ALA A 169 4.00 11.62 -9.56
C ALA A 169 4.28 10.77 -8.30
N LEU A 170 3.82 9.52 -8.25
CA LEU A 170 3.97 8.66 -7.07
C LEU A 170 5.39 8.10 -6.91
N HIS A 171 5.83 8.08 -5.65
CA HIS A 171 7.04 7.39 -5.26
C HIS A 171 6.82 6.54 -4.00
N ILE A 172 7.70 5.55 -3.83
CA ILE A 172 7.65 4.65 -2.67
C ILE A 172 8.26 5.36 -1.47
N SER A 173 7.42 5.90 -0.58
CA SER A 173 7.85 6.62 0.62
C SER A 173 8.33 5.66 1.70
N HIS A 174 7.52 4.63 1.98
CA HIS A 174 7.81 3.63 3.00
C HIS A 174 7.58 2.22 2.47
N ILE A 175 8.53 1.34 2.77
CA ILE A 175 8.39 -0.09 2.55
C ILE A 175 9.05 -0.83 3.70
N GLN A 176 8.31 -1.78 4.25
CA GLN A 176 8.75 -2.60 5.37
C GLN A 176 8.41 -4.05 5.10
N VAL A 177 9.32 -4.93 5.54
CA VAL A 177 9.14 -6.37 5.47
C VAL A 177 9.35 -6.92 6.87
N ASN A 178 8.33 -7.56 7.41
CA ASN A 178 8.33 -8.21 8.71
C ASN A 178 8.34 -9.73 8.55
N GLN A 179 8.94 -10.44 9.51
CA GLN A 179 8.83 -11.90 9.56
C GLN A 179 7.41 -12.28 9.97
N ALA A 180 6.78 -13.16 9.20
CA ALA A 180 5.53 -13.78 9.58
C ALA A 180 5.78 -15.06 10.38
N GLN A 181 4.72 -15.70 10.86
CA GLN A 181 4.82 -16.94 11.61
C GLN A 181 5.50 -18.04 10.77
N LYS A 182 6.55 -18.67 11.32
CA LYS A 182 7.26 -19.75 10.62
C LYS A 182 6.38 -20.99 10.50
N GLN A 183 6.30 -21.55 9.28
CA GLN A 183 5.58 -22.80 9.07
C GLN A 183 6.37 -23.97 9.64
N ARG A 184 5.69 -24.82 10.40
CA ARG A 184 6.30 -25.98 11.05
C ARG A 184 6.40 -27.14 10.06
N ARG A 185 7.63 -27.64 9.85
CA ARG A 185 7.94 -28.89 9.15
C ARG A 185 9.19 -29.51 9.79
N ARG A 186 9.21 -30.84 9.92
CA ARG A 186 10.33 -31.62 10.43
C ARG A 186 10.96 -32.46 9.31
N THR A 187 12.22 -32.83 9.45
CA THR A 187 12.93 -33.69 8.50
C THR A 187 13.86 -34.61 9.27
N TYR A 188 13.82 -35.90 8.92
CA TYR A 188 14.71 -36.91 9.49
C TYR A 188 16.14 -36.74 8.96
N ARG A 189 17.11 -37.01 9.83
CA ARG A 189 18.53 -36.95 9.56
C ARG A 189 19.20 -38.26 10.00
N ALA A 190 20.44 -38.44 9.56
CA ALA A 190 21.25 -39.59 9.94
C ALA A 190 21.32 -39.77 11.47
N HIS A 191 21.43 -41.04 11.89
CA HIS A 191 21.44 -41.47 13.30
C HIS A 191 20.14 -41.14 14.06
N GLY A 192 18.98 -41.22 13.39
CA GLY A 192 17.67 -41.01 14.04
C GLY A 192 17.38 -39.58 14.51
N ARG A 193 18.19 -38.60 14.11
CA ARG A 193 18.01 -37.19 14.51
C ARG A 193 16.84 -36.54 13.78
N ILE A 194 16.10 -35.67 14.45
CA ILE A 194 14.97 -34.93 13.87
C ILE A 194 15.24 -33.43 13.92
N ASN A 195 15.38 -32.79 12.77
CA ASN A 195 15.65 -31.35 12.67
C ASN A 195 14.46 -30.59 12.06
N PRO A 196 14.27 -29.32 12.42
CA PRO A 196 13.28 -28.46 11.79
C PRO A 196 13.72 -28.02 10.38
N TYR A 197 12.80 -28.03 9.43
CA TYR A 197 12.98 -27.43 8.10
C TYR A 197 11.82 -26.46 7.82
N MET A 198 11.88 -25.31 8.50
CA MET A 198 10.79 -24.33 8.52
C MET A 198 10.88 -23.35 7.36
N SER A 199 9.74 -22.92 6.82
CA SER A 199 9.70 -21.75 5.93
C SER A 199 9.55 -20.46 6.74
N SER A 200 10.13 -19.37 6.24
CA SER A 200 10.04 -18.03 6.85
C SER A 200 9.20 -17.10 5.97
N PRO A 201 7.86 -17.17 6.03
CA PRO A 201 6.98 -16.26 5.30
C PRO A 201 7.17 -14.82 5.76
N CYS A 202 6.64 -13.88 4.98
CA CYS A 202 6.85 -12.45 5.20
C CYS A 202 5.55 -11.63 5.09
N HIS A 203 5.38 -10.64 5.98
CA HIS A 203 4.40 -9.57 5.79
C HIS A 203 5.11 -8.38 5.15
N ILE A 204 4.54 -7.83 4.09
CA ILE A 204 5.08 -6.66 3.39
C ILE A 204 4.07 -5.53 3.54
N GLU A 205 4.54 -4.37 3.97
CA GLU A 205 3.78 -3.13 4.05
C GLU A 205 4.41 -2.11 3.12
N LEU A 206 3.57 -1.44 2.34
CA LEU A 206 3.99 -0.47 1.36
C LEU A 206 3.10 0.77 1.45
N THR A 207 3.75 1.93 1.42
CA THR A 207 3.12 3.23 1.36
C THR A 207 3.69 3.98 0.17
N LEU A 208 2.80 4.42 -0.72
CA LEU A 208 3.12 5.37 -1.78
C LEU A 208 2.71 6.76 -1.33
N SER A 209 3.52 7.75 -1.68
CA SER A 209 3.19 9.15 -1.44
C SER A 209 3.39 9.92 -2.75
N GLU A 210 2.53 10.90 -2.96
CA GLU A 210 2.72 11.86 -4.03
C GLU A 210 3.94 12.73 -3.71
N LYS A 211 4.76 13.01 -4.72
CA LYS A 211 5.92 13.86 -4.55
C LYS A 211 5.44 15.32 -4.56
N GLU A 212 5.55 16.00 -3.43
CA GLU A 212 5.34 17.45 -3.41
C GLU A 212 6.47 18.11 -4.22
N GLU A 213 6.12 18.97 -5.18
CA GLU A 213 7.14 19.78 -5.84
C GLU A 213 7.87 20.59 -4.77
N PRO A 214 9.21 20.54 -4.72
CA PRO A 214 9.94 21.27 -3.71
C PRO A 214 9.71 22.76 -3.96
N VAL A 215 9.00 23.41 -3.02
CA VAL A 215 8.96 24.87 -2.91
C VAL A 215 10.42 25.33 -2.91
N LYS A 216 10.80 26.15 -3.90
CA LYS A 216 12.15 26.69 -4.01
C LYS A 216 12.52 27.30 -2.66
N LYS A 217 13.48 26.68 -1.95
CA LYS A 217 14.09 27.34 -0.80
C LYS A 217 14.63 28.67 -1.30
N GLU A 218 14.33 29.75 -0.59
CA GLU A 218 14.97 31.04 -0.82
C GLU A 218 16.49 30.84 -0.86
N PRO A 219 17.22 31.52 -1.75
CA PRO A 219 18.67 31.34 -1.85
C PRO A 219 19.30 31.66 -0.50
N GLU A 220 19.92 30.66 0.13
CA GLU A 220 20.71 30.85 1.34
C GLU A 220 21.78 31.90 1.03
N THR A 221 21.64 33.09 1.63
CA THR A 221 22.62 34.16 1.57
C THR A 221 23.96 33.59 2.03
N GLN A 222 24.97 33.66 1.17
CA GLN A 222 26.29 33.08 1.39
C GLN A 222 26.94 33.63 2.67
N LEU A 223 26.77 32.94 3.80
CA LEU A 223 27.59 33.17 4.99
C LEU A 223 28.95 32.50 4.77
N ALA A 224 29.96 33.35 4.68
CA ALA A 224 31.33 33.07 4.30
C ALA A 224 31.94 31.79 4.89
N SER A 225 32.71 31.07 4.07
CA SER A 225 33.52 29.93 4.49
C SER A 225 34.46 30.32 5.64
N ARG A 226 34.24 29.73 6.81
CA ARG A 226 35.15 29.90 7.96
C ARG A 226 36.45 29.13 7.66
N LYS A 227 37.49 29.84 7.22
CA LYS A 227 38.84 29.27 7.04
C LYS A 227 39.33 28.72 8.38
N THR A 228 39.65 27.42 8.44
CA THR A 228 40.37 26.84 9.57
C THR A 228 41.82 27.34 9.56
N LYS A 229 42.24 28.03 10.62
CA LYS A 229 43.66 28.31 10.88
C LYS A 229 44.34 26.97 11.15
N ASN A 230 45.26 26.55 10.28
CA ASN A 230 46.22 25.51 10.63
C ASN A 230 47.13 26.06 11.74
N GLN A 231 47.22 25.33 12.85
CA GLN A 231 48.14 25.59 13.94
C GLN A 231 49.48 24.91 13.65
N ALA A 232 50.54 25.68 13.89
CA ALA A 232 51.95 25.35 14.19
C ALA A 232 52.61 24.19 13.43
#